data_AF-T1AEW9-F1
#
_entry.id   AF-T1AEW9-F1
#
_cell.length_a   1.000
_cell.length_b   1.000
_cell.length_c   1.000
_cell.angle_alpha   90.00
_cell.angle_beta   90.00
_cell.angle_gamma   90.00
#
_symmetry.space_group_name_H-M   'P 1'
#
loop_
_entity.id
_entity.type
_entity.pdbx_description
1 polymer ?
#
loop_
_entity_poly.entity_id
_entity_poly.type
_entity_poly.pdbx_seq_one_letter_code
_entity_poly.pdbx_strand_id
1 'polypeptide(L)' 'MGEEFGLVGTLMILFFFLLIFFRGMSIAGKAPDFLGRILAQGFTLSIGVEAIFNMGVVTGLFPTKGIPLPFLSF' A
#
# COMPACT_ATOMS: atom_id res chain seq x y z
N MET A 1 -14.03 20.83 5.04
CA MET A 1 -14.91 19.66 4.80
C MET A 1 -14.31 18.61 3.86
N GLY A 2 -13.19 18.88 3.16
CA GLY A 2 -12.49 17.87 2.34
C GLY A 2 -11.43 17.04 3.07
N GLU A 3 -10.92 17.47 4.23
CA GLU A 3 -9.86 16.76 4.97
C GLU A 3 -10.36 15.52 5.71
N GLU A 4 -11.54 15.57 6.32
CA GLU A 4 -12.06 14.46 7.14
C GLU A 4 -12.55 13.29 6.28
N PHE A 5 -13.22 13.55 5.15
CA PHE A 5 -13.63 12.51 4.21
C PHE A 5 -12.44 11.89 3.46
N GLY A 6 -11.39 12.69 3.20
CA GLY A 6 -10.13 12.20 2.64
C GLY A 6 -9.41 11.23 3.60
N LEU A 7 -9.42 11.52 4.90
CA LEU A 7 -8.84 10.64 5.92
C LEU A 7 -9.62 9.31 6.03
N VAL A 8 -10.95 9.36 6.08
CA VAL A 8 -11.80 8.16 6.18
C VAL A 8 -11.67 7.28 4.93
N GLY A 9 -11.65 7.88 3.73
CA GLY A 9 -11.41 7.16 2.49
C GLY A 9 -10.04 6.47 2.46
N THR A 10 -9.00 7.19 2.88
CA THR A 10 -7.62 6.66 3.00
C THR A 10 -7.55 5.48 3.98
N LEU A 11 -8.17 5.61 5.16
CA LEU A 11 -8.21 4.54 6.17
C LEU A 11 -9.00 3.31 5.69
N MET A 12 -10.08 3.52 4.94
CA MET A 12 -10.87 2.43 4.37
C MET A 12 -10.06 1.66 3.32
N ILE A 13 -9.36 2.36 2.43
CA ILE A 13 -8.47 1.75 1.43
C ILE A 13 -7.32 1.00 2.12
N LEU A 14 -6.72 1.58 3.17
CA LEU A 14 -5.70 0.91 3.98
C LEU A 14 -6.21 -0.40 4.55
N PHE A 15 -7.41 -0.37 5.15
CA PHE A 15 -8.01 -1.55 5.76
C PHE A 15 -8.20 -2.69 4.75
N PHE A 16 -8.65 -2.38 3.53
CA PHE A 16 -8.74 -3.36 2.45
C PHE A 16 -7.38 -3.89 2.01
N PHE A 17 -6.37 -3.03 1.88
CA PHE A 17 -5.01 -3.45 1.52
C PHE A 17 -4.39 -4.36 2.58
N LEU A 18 -4.56 -4.03 3.86
CA LEU A 18 -4.12 -4.89 4.97
C LEU A 18 -4.84 -6.24 4.95
N LEU A 19 -6.15 -6.26 4.70
CA LEU A 19 -6.91 -7.51 4.56
C LEU A 19 -6.35 -8.39 3.43
N ILE A 20 -6.08 -7.81 2.27
CA ILE A 20 -5.49 -8.53 1.13
C ILE A 20 -4.10 -9.04 1.49
N PHE A 21 -3.27 -8.21 2.14
CA PHE A 21 -1.92 -8.58 2.57
C PHE A 21 -1.92 -9.75 3.56
N PHE A 22 -2.74 -9.69 4.62
CA PHE A 22 -2.83 -10.78 5.60
C PHE A 22 -3.37 -12.07 4.99
N ARG A 23 -4.35 -11.97 4.08
CA ARG A 23 -4.86 -13.13 3.35
C ARG A 23 -3.80 -13.70 2.41
N GLY A 24 -3.08 -12.85 1.68
CA GLY A 24 -1.97 -13.23 0.80
C GLY A 24 -0.87 -13.97 1.56
N MET A 25 -0.45 -13.44 2.71
CA MET A 25 0.56 -14.07 3.58
C MET A 25 0.08 -15.42 4.13
N SER A 26 -1.18 -15.52 4.53
CA SER A 26 -1.77 -16.78 5.01
C SER A 26 -1.87 -17.85 3.92
N ILE A 27 -2.22 -17.46 2.70
CA ILE A 27 -2.27 -18.36 1.53
C ILE A 27 -0.86 -18.75 1.10
N ALA A 28 0.06 -17.79 1.05
CA ALA A 28 1.46 -18.02 0.72
C ALA A 28 2.11 -19.01 1.69
N GLY A 29 1.81 -18.92 2.99
CA GLY A 29 2.27 -19.89 3.99
C GLY A 29 1.69 -21.30 3.84
N LYS A 30 0.58 -21.46 3.11
CA LYS A 30 -0.05 -22.77 2.84
C LYS A 30 0.46 -23.43 1.55
N ALA A 31 1.29 -22.76 0.76
CA ALA A 31 1.84 -23.37 -0.45
C ALA A 31 2.65 -24.64 -0.08
N PRO A 32 2.46 -25.76 -0.81
CA PRO A 32 3.12 -27.02 -0.50
C PRO A 32 4.63 -26.99 -0.83
N ASP A 33 5.03 -26.20 -1.82
CA ASP A 33 6.41 -26.08 -2.28
C ASP A 33 7.15 -24.93 -1.59
N PHE A 34 8.40 -25.16 -1.16
CA PHE A 34 9.23 -24.13 -0.52
C PHE A 34 9.47 -22.92 -1.44
N LEU A 35 9.74 -23.17 -2.73
CA LEU A 35 9.91 -22.12 -3.73
C LEU A 35 8.59 -21.36 -3.97
N GLY A 36 7.46 -22.08 -4.02
CA GLY A 36 6.13 -21.47 -4.11
C GLY A 36 5.80 -20.57 -2.92
N ARG A 37 6.17 -20.98 -1.70
CA ARG A 37 6.04 -20.16 -0.48
C ARG A 37 6.84 -18.88 -0.58
N ILE A 38 8.13 -18.96 -0.94
CA ILE A 38 9.00 -17.78 -1.05
C ILE A 38 8.51 -16.83 -2.13
N LEU A 39 8.12 -17.34 -3.30
CA LEU A 39 7.57 -16.51 -4.38
C LEU A 39 6.27 -15.83 -3.96
N ALA A 40 5.31 -16.58 -3.42
CA ALA A 40 4.02 -16.02 -3.00
C ALA A 40 4.17 -14.99 -1.86
N GLN A 41 5.09 -15.23 -0.93
CA GLN A 41 5.44 -14.26 0.11
C GLN A 41 6.09 -13.01 -0.50
N GLY A 42 7.05 -13.17 -1.42
CA GLY A 42 7.70 -12.07 -2.11
C GLY A 42 6.72 -11.19 -2.89
N PHE A 43 5.79 -11.80 -3.64
CA PHE A 43 4.73 -11.06 -4.33
C PHE A 43 3.80 -10.33 -3.36
N THR A 44 3.38 -11.00 -2.28
CA THR A 44 2.55 -10.36 -1.25
C THR A 44 3.28 -9.18 -0.60
N LEU A 45 4.59 -9.31 -0.37
CA LEU A 45 5.43 -8.28 0.21
C LEU A 45 5.56 -7.07 -0.73
N SER A 46 5.82 -7.29 -2.02
CA SER A 46 5.90 -6.21 -3.02
C SER A 46 4.63 -5.36 -3.06
N ILE A 47 3.47 -6.03 -3.08
CA ILE A 47 2.16 -5.34 -3.03
C ILE A 47 2.00 -4.54 -1.72
N GLY A 48 2.44 -5.10 -0.59
CA GLY A 48 2.42 -4.41 0.70
C GLY A 48 3.34 -3.18 0.74
N VAL A 49 4.53 -3.26 0.15
CA VAL A 49 5.47 -2.14 0.03
C VAL A 49 4.87 -1.04 -0.84
N GLU A 50 4.32 -1.37 -2.00
CA GLU A 50 3.63 -0.38 -2.86
C GLU A 50 2.47 0.31 -2.13
N ALA A 51 1.72 -0.43 -1.31
CA ALA A 51 0.64 0.13 -0.50
C ALA A 51 1.16 1.13 0.56
N ILE A 52 2.25 0.78 1.26
CA ILE A 52 2.88 1.66 2.26
C ILE A 52 3.42 2.93 1.58
N PHE A 53 4.05 2.81 0.42
CA PHE A 53 4.56 3.96 -0.33
C PHE A 53 3.42 4.86 -0.83
N ASN A 54 2.39 4.30 -1.45
CA ASN A 54 1.21 5.06 -1.88
C ASN A 54 0.53 5.76 -0.69
N MET A 55 0.45 5.09 0.46
CA MET A 55 -0.06 5.68 1.69
C MET A 55 0.83 6.82 2.18
N GLY A 56 2.15 6.61 2.24
CA GLY A 56 3.11 7.63 2.65
C GLY A 56 3.02 8.90 1.80
N VAL A 57 2.79 8.73 0.50
CA VAL A 57 2.51 9.82 -0.45
C VAL A 57 1.17 10.50 -0.10
N VAL A 58 0.09 9.75 0.11
CA VAL A 58 -1.24 10.34 0.36
C VAL A 58 -1.35 11.06 1.71
N THR A 59 -0.61 10.59 2.73
CA THR A 59 -0.57 11.22 4.06
C THR A 59 0.48 12.32 4.17
N GLY A 60 1.20 12.64 3.09
CA GLY A 60 2.26 13.65 3.08
C GLY A 60 3.51 13.27 3.90
N LEU A 61 3.63 12.00 4.30
CA LEU A 61 4.78 11.45 5.05
C LEU A 61 5.99 11.23 4.13
N PHE A 62 5.74 10.93 2.87
CA PHE A 62 6.73 10.86 1.81
C PHE A 62 6.51 12.01 0.83
N PRO A 63 7.58 12.62 0.28
CA PRO A 63 7.44 13.64 -0.75
C PRO A 63 6.68 13.03 -1.93
N THR A 64 5.52 13.60 -2.25
CA THR A 64 4.65 13.18 -3.35
C THR A 64 5.31 13.53 -4.68
N LYS A 65 6.36 12.79 -5.04
CA LYS A 65 7.25 13.06 -6.18
C LYS A 65 7.99 14.40 -6.01
N GLY A 66 9.29 14.29 -5.73
CA GLY A 66 10.20 15.43 -5.52
C GLY A 66 10.50 16.25 -6.78
N ILE A 67 9.48 16.77 -7.45
CA ILE A 67 9.61 17.95 -8.30
C ILE A 67 8.43 18.86 -7.94
N PRO A 68 8.63 19.95 -7.18
CA PRO A 68 7.70 21.05 -7.27
C PRO A 68 7.74 21.48 -8.73
N LEU A 69 6.67 21.24 -9.48
CA LEU A 69 6.48 21.91 -10.74
C LEU A 69 6.43 23.40 -10.38
N PRO A 70 7.45 24.23 -10.70
CA PRO A 70 7.20 25.65 -10.65
C PRO A 70 6.09 25.87 -11.69
N PHE A 71 5.07 26.66 -11.37
CA PHE A 71 3.96 27.09 -12.25
C PHE A 71 2.58 26.44 -12.14
N LEU A 72 2.24 25.58 -11.19
CA LEU A 72 0.83 25.24 -10.96
C LEU A 72 0.44 25.37 -9.49
N SER A 73 0.19 26.63 -9.12
CA SER A 73 -0.84 26.97 -8.14
C SER A 73 -2.20 26.52 -8.69
N PHE A 74 -2.92 25.66 -7.99
CA PHE A 74 -4.34 25.76 -7.62
C PHE A 74 -4.80 24.46 -6.95
#